data_AF-A0A009STE9-F1
#
_entry.id   AF-A0A009STE9-F1
#
_cell.length_a   1.000
_cell.length_b   1.000
_cell.length_c   1.000
_cell.angle_alpha   90.00
_cell.angle_beta   90.00
_cell.angle_gamma   90.00
#
_symmetry.space_group_name_H-M   'P 1'
#
loop_
_entity.id
_entity.type
_entity.pdbx_description
1 polymer ?
#
loop_
_entity_poly.entity_id
_entity_poly.type
_entity_poly.pdbx_seq_one_letter_code
_entity_poly.pdbx_strand_id
1 'polypeptide(L)'
;MATIDLPDNLVQTLSLVLNQLQQVLPEPKQETDFTAPAFRWENQQLKAIYTPKNIYLDDLKGIERQKEKIIQNTLQFLNGLPANDVLLTGSRGTGKSSIVRALLTEYAPQGLRLIEIER
;
A
#
# COMPACT_ATOMS: atom_id res chain seq x y z
N MET A 1 -21.05 41.24 9.68
CA MET A 1 -20.21 40.13 10.19
C MET A 1 -19.80 40.51 11.60
N ALA A 2 -20.19 39.74 12.62
CA ALA A 2 -19.79 40.02 13.99
C ALA A 2 -18.30 39.71 14.15
N THR A 3 -17.48 40.73 14.36
CA THR A 3 -16.07 40.58 14.76
C THR A 3 -16.05 40.27 16.25
N ILE A 4 -15.67 39.04 16.60
CA ILE A 4 -15.39 38.66 17.98
C ILE A 4 -14.03 39.26 18.32
N ASP A 5 -14.01 40.26 19.20
CA ASP A 5 -12.78 40.87 19.69
C ASP A 5 -12.22 39.98 20.81
N LEU A 6 -11.16 39.23 20.51
CA LEU A 6 -10.56 38.27 21.42
C LEU A 6 -9.37 38.92 22.13
N PRO A 7 -9.33 38.90 23.48
CA PRO A 7 -8.17 39.39 24.23
C PRO A 7 -6.87 38.68 23.81
N ASP A 8 -5.79 39.44 23.64
CA ASP A 8 -4.49 38.92 23.18
C ASP A 8 -3.96 37.75 24.03
N ASN A 9 -4.18 37.79 25.34
CA ASN A 9 -3.78 36.73 26.25
C ASN A 9 -4.53 35.41 25.98
N LEU A 10 -5.78 35.48 25.54
CA LEU A 10 -6.57 34.32 25.18
C LEU A 10 -6.05 33.71 23.87
N VAL A 11 -5.75 34.56 22.88
CA VAL A 11 -5.16 34.13 21.59
C VAL A 11 -3.80 33.46 21.80
N GLN A 12 -2.95 34.04 22.65
CA GLN A 12 -1.65 33.44 23.01
C GLN A 12 -1.82 32.10 23.73
N THR A 13 -2.72 32.02 24.70
CA THR A 13 -2.97 30.78 25.45
C THR A 13 -3.51 29.67 24.54
N LEU A 14 -4.48 29.99 23.68
CA LEU A 14 -5.02 29.05 22.70
C LEU A 14 -3.94 28.56 21.73
N SER A 15 -3.10 29.46 21.23
CA SER A 15 -1.99 29.11 20.35
C SER A 15 -1.00 28.16 21.03
N LEU A 16 -0.69 28.38 22.31
CA LEU A 16 0.19 27.53 23.10
C LEU A 16 -0.43 26.13 23.31
N VAL A 17 -1.71 26.06 23.66
CA VAL A 17 -2.45 24.78 23.80
C VAL A 17 -2.53 24.04 22.46
N LEU A 18 -2.83 24.73 21.35
CA LEU A 18 -2.89 24.13 20.03
C LEU A 18 -1.54 23.55 19.61
N ASN A 19 -0.44 24.26 19.86
CA ASN A 19 0.91 23.77 19.55
C ASN A 19 1.27 22.53 20.39
N GLN A 20 0.86 22.47 21.66
CA GLN A 20 1.06 21.29 22.50
C GLN A 20 0.19 20.11 22.04
N LEU A 21 -1.07 20.36 21.69
CA LEU A 21 -1.97 19.32 21.20
C LEU A 21 -1.52 18.76 19.85
N GLN A 22 -1.02 19.59 18.93
CA GLN A 22 -0.49 19.12 17.64
C GLN A 22 0.66 18.10 17.79
N GLN A 23 1.42 18.14 18.89
CA GLN A 23 2.49 17.17 19.14
C GLN A 23 1.99 15.81 19.65
N VAL A 24 0.76 15.75 20.14
CA VAL A 24 0.15 14.54 20.74
C VAL A 24 -0.93 13.95 19.84
N LEU A 25 -1.56 14.77 19.01
CA LEU A 25 -2.62 14.33 18.11
C LEU A 25 -2.06 13.40 17.02
N PRO A 26 -2.75 12.29 16.72
CA PRO A 26 -2.39 11.45 15.58
C PRO A 26 -2.54 12.23 14.28
N GLU A 27 -1.77 11.85 13.26
CA GLU A 27 -1.95 12.41 11.92
C GLU A 27 -3.43 12.26 11.47
N PRO A 28 -4.04 13.32 10.93
CA PRO A 28 -5.41 13.24 10.46
C PRO A 28 -5.50 12.18 9.37
N LYS A 29 -6.51 11.31 9.47
CA LYS A 29 -6.78 10.25 8.50
C LYS A 29 -7.04 10.88 7.13
N GLN A 30 -6.11 10.69 6.19
CA GLN A 30 -6.30 11.08 4.80
C GLN A 30 -7.05 9.99 4.03
N GLU A 31 -7.81 10.38 3.02
CA GLU A 31 -8.42 9.42 2.09
C GLU A 31 -7.34 8.69 1.29
N THR A 32 -7.53 7.39 1.06
CA THR A 32 -6.61 6.59 0.26
C THR A 32 -6.79 6.90 -1.23
N ASP A 33 -5.72 7.30 -1.90
CA ASP A 33 -5.67 7.42 -3.35
C ASP A 33 -5.52 6.04 -4.01
N PHE A 34 -6.62 5.50 -4.54
CA PHE A 34 -6.64 4.20 -5.21
C PHE A 34 -6.03 4.19 -6.63
N THR A 35 -5.52 5.31 -7.13
CA THR A 35 -4.84 5.36 -8.43
C THR A 35 -3.45 4.69 -8.41
N ALA A 36 -2.84 4.58 -7.23
CA ALA A 36 -1.52 3.96 -7.08
C ALA A 36 -1.53 2.44 -7.38
N PRO A 37 -0.43 1.88 -7.91
CA PRO A 37 -0.32 0.46 -8.23
C PRO A 37 -0.16 -0.44 -6.98
N ALA A 38 0.35 0.10 -5.88
CA ALA A 38 0.61 -0.65 -4.66
C ALA A 38 0.25 0.17 -3.42
N PHE A 39 0.03 -0.52 -2.30
CA PHE A 39 -0.36 0.06 -1.04
C PHE A 39 0.35 -0.64 0.12
N ARG A 40 0.62 0.09 1.20
CA ARG A 40 1.02 -0.47 2.49
C ARG A 40 -0.11 -0.25 3.49
N TRP A 41 -0.49 -1.30 4.20
CA TRP A 41 -1.38 -1.19 5.34
C TRP A 41 -0.61 -0.74 6.58
N GLU A 42 -0.87 0.48 7.06
CA GLU A 42 -0.20 1.09 8.22
C GLU A 42 -1.18 2.00 8.96
N ASN A 43 -1.17 2.01 10.30
CA ASN A 43 -2.03 2.87 11.12
C ASN A 43 -3.53 2.82 10.75
N GLN A 44 -4.03 1.61 10.42
CA GLN A 44 -5.41 1.37 9.98
C GLN A 44 -5.79 2.09 8.67
N GLN A 45 -4.81 2.43 7.83
CA GLN A 45 -5.01 3.05 6.52
C GLN A 45 -4.16 2.38 5.44
N LEU A 46 -4.63 2.46 4.20
CA LEU A 46 -3.84 2.12 3.03
C LEU A 46 -3.05 3.36 2.60
N LYS A 47 -1.72 3.30 2.75
CA LYS A 47 -0.81 4.30 2.21
C LYS A 47 -0.40 3.91 0.80
N ALA A 48 -0.64 4.81 -0.15
CA ALA A 48 -0.30 4.63 -1.56
C ALA A 48 1.22 4.52 -1.77
N ILE A 49 1.63 3.61 -2.65
CA ILE A 49 3.00 3.44 -3.15
C ILE A 49 2.96 3.69 -4.66
N TYR A 50 3.35 4.89 -5.07
CA TYR A 50 3.30 5.30 -6.48
C TYR A 50 4.37 4.62 -7.34
N THR A 51 5.54 4.35 -6.76
CA THR A 51 6.70 3.82 -7.49
C THR A 51 7.21 2.54 -6.82
N PRO A 52 6.47 1.42 -6.93
CA PRO A 52 6.93 0.14 -6.40
C PRO A 52 8.21 -0.29 -7.13
N LYS A 53 9.04 -1.09 -6.44
CA LYS A 53 10.25 -1.64 -7.04
C LYS A 53 9.88 -2.61 -8.17
N ASN A 54 10.34 -2.31 -9.39
CA ASN A 54 10.17 -3.19 -10.54
C ASN A 54 11.03 -4.44 -10.38
N ILE A 55 10.40 -5.59 -10.59
CA ILE A 55 11.04 -6.91 -10.69
C ILE A 55 10.38 -7.58 -11.88
N TYR A 56 11.15 -8.21 -12.77
CA TYR A 56 10.56 -8.87 -13.93
C TYR A 56 10.40 -10.37 -13.67
N LEU A 57 9.38 -10.98 -14.26
CA LEU A 57 9.16 -12.42 -14.17
C LEU A 57 10.35 -13.21 -14.71
N ASP A 58 11.06 -12.64 -15.69
CA ASP A 58 12.27 -13.22 -16.29
C ASP A 58 13.48 -13.20 -15.34
N ASP A 59 13.52 -12.32 -14.33
CA ASP A 59 14.59 -12.29 -13.33
C ASP A 59 14.53 -13.50 -12.38
N LEU A 60 13.38 -14.16 -12.31
CA LEU A 60 13.13 -15.27 -11.39
C LEU A 60 13.45 -16.60 -12.07
N LYS A 61 14.67 -17.10 -11.85
CA LYS A 61 15.16 -18.35 -12.45
C LYS A 61 14.92 -19.56 -11.53
N GLY A 62 14.73 -20.74 -12.14
CA GLY A 62 14.64 -22.01 -11.41
C GLY A 62 13.28 -22.30 -10.74
N ILE A 63 12.28 -21.46 -10.99
CA ILE A 63 10.91 -21.60 -10.43
C ILE A 63 9.82 -21.57 -11.50
N GLU A 64 10.15 -21.95 -12.74
CA GLU A 64 9.24 -21.81 -13.90
C GLU A 64 7.89 -22.50 -13.69
N ARG A 65 7.89 -23.72 -13.14
CA ARG A 65 6.64 -24.45 -12.85
C ARG A 65 5.74 -23.73 -11.84
N GLN A 66 6.32 -23.09 -10.82
CA GLN A 66 5.58 -22.30 -9.84
C GLN A 66 5.08 -20.99 -10.47
N LYS A 67 5.93 -20.37 -11.29
CA LYS A 67 5.64 -19.14 -12.02
C LYS A 67 4.43 -19.30 -12.94
N GLU A 68 4.40 -20.35 -13.77
CA GLU A 68 3.27 -20.66 -14.66
C GLU A 68 1.94 -20.79 -13.91
N LYS A 69 1.93 -21.55 -12.81
CA LYS A 69 0.71 -21.73 -11.99
C LYS A 69 0.21 -20.41 -11.41
N ILE A 70 1.13 -19.59 -10.90
CA ILE A 70 0.82 -18.31 -10.27
C ILE A 70 0.33 -17.30 -11.33
N ILE A 71 0.96 -17.26 -12.50
CA ILE A 71 0.52 -16.45 -13.64
C ILE A 71 -0.89 -16.84 -14.07
N GLN A 72 -1.15 -18.14 -14.28
CA GLN A 72 -2.47 -18.62 -14.68
C GLN A 72 -3.55 -18.25 -13.65
N ASN A 73 -3.25 -18.38 -12.35
CA ASN A 73 -4.17 -17.98 -11.29
C ASN A 73 -4.42 -16.47 -11.27
N THR A 74 -3.37 -15.67 -11.49
CA THR A 74 -3.44 -14.20 -11.53
C THR A 74 -4.26 -13.72 -12.72
N LEU A 75 -4.07 -14.33 -13.90
CA LEU A 75 -4.85 -14.02 -15.09
C LEU A 75 -6.32 -14.41 -14.91
N GLN A 76 -6.62 -15.52 -14.25
CA GLN A 76 -8.02 -15.86 -13.90
C GLN A 76 -8.63 -14.78 -13.01
N PHE A 77 -7.91 -14.37 -11.95
CA PHE A 77 -8.35 -13.30 -11.05
C PHE A 77 -8.64 -11.99 -11.81
N LEU A 78 -7.72 -11.57 -12.69
CA LEU A 78 -7.89 -10.35 -13.49
C LEU A 78 -9.05 -10.42 -14.47
N ASN A 79 -9.35 -11.61 -14.99
CA ASN A 79 -10.48 -11.83 -15.89
C ASN A 79 -11.81 -12.08 -15.16
N GLY A 80 -11.86 -11.97 -13.83
CA GLY A 80 -13.07 -12.23 -13.04
C GLY A 80 -13.49 -13.71 -13.02
N LEU A 81 -12.57 -14.62 -13.35
CA LEU A 81 -12.77 -16.06 -13.27
C LEU A 81 -12.43 -16.58 -11.86
N PRO A 82 -12.87 -17.80 -11.50
CA PRO A 82 -12.46 -18.43 -10.25
C PRO A 82 -10.92 -18.48 -10.14
N ALA A 83 -10.40 -17.95 -9.04
CA ALA A 83 -8.99 -17.95 -8.71
C ALA A 83 -8.78 -18.47 -7.29
N ASN A 84 -7.62 -19.03 -7.01
CA ASN A 84 -7.28 -19.60 -5.71
C ASN A 84 -6.52 -18.59 -4.85
N ASP A 85 -6.72 -18.67 -3.54
CA ASP A 85 -5.81 -18.08 -2.58
C ASP A 85 -4.47 -18.84 -2.61
N VAL A 86 -3.38 -18.12 -2.86
CA VAL A 86 -2.05 -18.72 -3.03
C VAL A 86 -1.20 -18.49 -1.78
N LEU A 87 -0.73 -19.57 -1.17
CA LEU A 87 0.29 -19.53 -0.13
C LEU A 87 1.67 -19.83 -0.72
N LEU A 88 2.57 -18.85 -0.68
CA LEU A 88 3.97 -19.02 -1.06
C LEU A 88 4.82 -19.37 0.16
N THR A 89 5.44 -20.56 0.17
CA THR A 89 6.28 -21.05 1.27
C THR A 89 7.72 -21.32 0.83
N GLY A 90 8.65 -21.43 1.79
CA GLY A 90 10.06 -21.67 1.54
C GLY A 90 11.00 -20.78 2.36
N SER A 91 12.30 -21.07 2.34
CA SER A 91 13.33 -20.35 3.11
C SER A 91 13.47 -18.88 2.72
N ARG A 92 14.11 -18.07 3.57
CA ARG A 92 14.41 -16.67 3.25
C ARG A 92 15.28 -16.61 1.99
N GLY A 93 14.96 -15.67 1.08
CA GLY A 93 15.72 -15.49 -0.16
C GLY A 93 15.23 -16.31 -1.36
N THR A 94 14.22 -17.17 -1.24
CA THR A 94 13.68 -17.98 -2.35
C THR A 94 12.76 -17.21 -3.33
N GLY A 95 12.74 -15.88 -3.28
CA GLY A 95 11.99 -15.07 -4.24
C GLY A 95 10.46 -15.00 -4.05
N LYS A 96 9.90 -15.41 -2.90
CA LYS A 96 8.45 -15.36 -2.62
C LYS A 96 7.84 -13.96 -2.79
N SER A 97 8.43 -12.95 -2.15
CA SER A 97 7.98 -11.56 -2.32
C SER A 97 8.32 -11.03 -3.70
N SER A 98 9.42 -11.52 -4.30
CA SER A 98 9.85 -11.11 -5.63
C SER A 98 8.87 -11.53 -6.71
N ILE A 99 8.30 -12.74 -6.64
CA ILE A 99 7.27 -13.18 -7.60
C ILE A 99 5.99 -12.35 -7.52
N VAL A 100 5.55 -11.98 -6.31
CA VAL A 100 4.37 -11.11 -6.14
C VAL A 100 4.61 -9.72 -6.74
N ARG A 101 5.79 -9.14 -6.50
CA ARG A 101 6.17 -7.85 -7.10
C ARG A 101 6.39 -7.93 -8.62
N ALA A 102 6.84 -9.09 -9.11
CA ALA A 102 6.96 -9.31 -10.55
C ALA A 102 5.61 -9.40 -11.25
N LEU A 103 4.63 -10.07 -10.64
CA LEU A 103 3.25 -10.05 -11.13
C LEU A 103 2.68 -8.63 -11.18
N LEU A 104 2.92 -7.82 -10.13
CA LEU A 104 2.49 -6.42 -10.14
C LEU A 104 3.13 -5.64 -11.29
N THR A 105 4.44 -5.83 -11.52
CA THR A 105 5.15 -5.14 -12.61
C THR A 105 4.54 -5.48 -13.97
N GLU A 106 4.22 -6.76 -14.21
CA GLU A 106 3.64 -7.24 -15.46
C GLU A 106 2.17 -6.80 -15.66
N TYR A 107 1.37 -6.91 -14.60
CA TYR A 107 -0.10 -6.85 -14.71
C TYR A 107 -0.74 -5.61 -14.07
N ALA A 108 0.03 -4.67 -13.52
CA ALA A 108 -0.50 -3.38 -13.06
C ALA A 108 -1.32 -2.62 -14.13
N PRO A 109 -0.92 -2.61 -15.43
CA PRO A 109 -1.72 -2.00 -16.50
C PRO A 109 -3.08 -2.67 -16.72
N GLN A 110 -3.23 -3.93 -16.31
CA GLN A 110 -4.49 -4.69 -16.41
C GLN A 110 -5.37 -4.52 -15.17
N GLY A 111 -4.98 -3.64 -14.24
CA GLY A 111 -5.73 -3.38 -13.00
C GLY A 111 -5.25 -4.19 -11.79
N LEU A 112 -4.16 -4.98 -11.90
CA LEU A 112 -3.58 -5.64 -10.73
C LEU A 112 -3.08 -4.60 -9.73
N ARG A 113 -3.36 -4.80 -8.45
CA ARG A 113 -2.88 -3.97 -7.34
C ARG A 113 -2.28 -4.84 -6.25
N LEU A 114 -1.30 -4.29 -5.53
CA LEU A 114 -0.63 -4.96 -4.43
C LEU A 114 -0.95 -4.27 -3.11
N ILE A 115 -1.24 -5.05 -2.07
CA ILE A 115 -1.33 -4.55 -0.69
C ILE A 115 -0.30 -5.31 0.15
N GLU A 116 0.65 -4.58 0.71
CA GLU A 116 1.61 -5.10 1.69
C GLU A 116 1.05 -4.88 3.10
N ILE A 117 0.93 -5.96 3.87
CA ILE A 117 0.51 -5.94 5.27
C ILE A 117 1.75 -6.25 6.11
N GLU A 118 2.27 -5.26 6.82
CA GLU A 118 3.30 -5.45 7.84
C GLU A 118 2.64 -5.89 9.15
N ARG A 119 3.32 -6.76 9.91
CA ARG A 119 2.88 -7.22 11.23
C ARG A 119 3.31 -6.24 12.31
#